data_AF-A0ABC8RQF9-F1
#
_entry.id   AF-A0ABC8RQF9-F1
#
_cell.length_a   1.000
_cell.length_b   1.000
_cell.length_c   1.000
_cell.angle_alpha   90.00
_cell.angle_beta   90.00
_cell.angle_gamma   90.00
#
_symmetry.space_group_name_H-M   'P 1'
#
loop_
_entity.id
_entity.type
_entity.pdbx_description
1 polymer ?
#
loop_
_entity_poly.entity_id
_entity_poly.type
_entity_poly.pdbx_seq_one_letter_code
_entity_poly.pdbx_strand_id
1 'polypeptide(L)'
;MAGRSSEWRLQRGQYLGEISALCFLHPPPSVSCLPYLLADYATRDCLLAIFFATGTGSQLLLYDLVTGVMIRSFQVFEGIRVHGISLEKFHQQSSSSALAVKIAVFGERKVKMFCLRVEIVNNSQNKPQVSMVDLILLLSLPKLNHWVLDVRFLKDSVSSSHEESQYLAIGCSDNSRSVCCIPCGCGVMKLKLSVLHLELFIMR
;
A
#
# COMPACT_ATOMS: atom_id res chain seq x y z
N MET A 1 -20.85 2.61 -39.39
CA MET A 1 -21.46 2.21 -38.10
C MET A 1 -20.65 2.90 -37.00
N ALA A 2 -21.25 3.88 -36.30
CA ALA A 2 -20.57 4.70 -35.31
C ALA A 2 -20.27 3.88 -34.03
N GLY A 3 -19.02 3.89 -33.60
CA GLY A 3 -18.57 3.22 -32.37
C GLY A 3 -19.23 3.84 -31.14
N ARG A 4 -19.96 3.02 -30.38
CA ARG A 4 -20.47 3.40 -29.06
C ARG A 4 -19.28 3.61 -28.12
N SER A 5 -19.01 4.86 -27.76
CA SER A 5 -18.15 5.20 -26.62
C SER A 5 -18.81 4.65 -25.35
N SER A 6 -18.15 3.74 -24.62
CA SER A 6 -18.54 3.39 -23.27
C SER A 6 -18.26 4.59 -22.37
N GLU A 7 -19.32 5.28 -21.98
CA GLU A 7 -19.24 6.36 -21.02
C GLU A 7 -18.99 5.76 -19.62
N TRP A 8 -17.74 5.76 -19.16
CA TRP A 8 -17.41 5.40 -17.78
C TRP A 8 -17.90 6.52 -16.87
N ARG A 9 -19.00 6.27 -16.15
CA ARG A 9 -19.52 7.20 -15.14
C ARG A 9 -19.17 6.71 -13.75
N LEU A 10 -18.49 7.56 -12.97
CA LEU A 10 -18.24 7.31 -11.56
C LEU A 10 -19.59 7.34 -10.83
N GLN A 11 -20.07 6.17 -10.41
CA GLN A 11 -21.32 6.07 -9.67
C GLN A 11 -21.04 6.11 -8.18
N ARG A 12 -21.73 7.02 -7.48
CA ARG A 12 -21.63 7.12 -6.03
C ARG A 12 -22.36 5.93 -5.40
N GLY A 13 -21.61 5.08 -4.70
CA GLY A 13 -22.17 4.01 -3.86
C GLY A 13 -22.67 4.53 -2.50
N GLN A 14 -23.14 3.62 -1.66
CA GLN A 14 -23.48 3.94 -0.27
C GLN A 14 -22.24 4.35 0.51
N TYR A 15 -22.42 5.25 1.49
CA TYR A 15 -21.34 5.69 2.37
C TYR A 15 -20.89 4.52 3.25
N LEU A 16 -19.63 4.11 3.13
CA LEU A 16 -19.04 2.98 3.87
C LEU A 16 -18.52 3.35 5.27
N GLY A 17 -18.83 4.55 5.76
CA GLY A 17 -18.36 5.05 7.06
C GLY A 17 -17.10 5.93 6.95
N GLU A 18 -16.47 6.16 8.10
CA GLU A 18 -15.31 7.04 8.21
C GLU A 18 -14.02 6.39 7.71
N ILE A 19 -13.74 6.57 6.42
CA ILE A 19 -12.46 6.19 5.80
C ILE A 19 -11.45 7.30 6.02
N SER A 20 -10.33 7.00 6.69
CA SER A 20 -9.28 7.97 7.02
C SER A 20 -7.97 7.79 6.26
N ALA A 21 -7.78 6.63 5.64
CA ALA A 21 -6.65 6.36 4.76
C ALA A 21 -7.11 5.44 3.64
N LEU A 22 -6.54 5.61 2.44
CA LEU A 22 -6.82 4.76 1.29
C LEU A 22 -5.54 4.52 0.52
N CYS A 23 -5.31 3.27 0.10
CA CYS A 23 -4.19 2.92 -0.75
C CYS A 23 -4.57 1.85 -1.78
N PHE A 24 -4.08 2.00 -3.01
CA PHE A 24 -4.30 1.05 -4.10
C PHE A 24 -3.17 0.02 -4.17
N LEU A 25 -3.54 -1.25 -4.09
CA LEU A 25 -2.64 -2.38 -4.29
C LEU A 25 -2.72 -2.80 -5.76
N HIS A 26 -1.59 -2.70 -6.46
CA HIS A 26 -1.47 -3.11 -7.84
C HIS A 26 -0.89 -4.53 -7.88
N PRO A 27 -1.66 -5.54 -8.30
CA PRO A 27 -1.11 -6.88 -8.42
C PRO A 27 -0.12 -6.97 -9.61
N PRO A 28 0.82 -7.93 -9.61
CA PRO A 28 1.84 -8.08 -10.64
C PRO A 28 1.23 -8.19 -12.05
N PRO A 29 1.94 -7.77 -13.11
CA PRO A 29 1.41 -7.83 -14.47
C PRO A 29 1.04 -9.25 -14.94
N SER A 30 1.67 -10.28 -14.35
CA SER A 30 1.37 -11.70 -14.60
C SER A 30 -0.05 -12.11 -14.20
N VAL A 31 -0.68 -11.37 -13.29
CA VAL A 31 -2.06 -11.57 -12.83
C VAL A 31 -2.93 -10.33 -13.11
N SER A 32 -2.39 -9.31 -13.78
CA SER A 32 -3.02 -8.00 -13.93
C SER A 32 -2.68 -7.34 -15.27
N CYS A 33 -3.69 -7.11 -16.11
CA CYS A 33 -3.54 -6.31 -17.33
C CYS A 33 -4.02 -4.88 -17.06
N LEU A 34 -3.25 -4.05 -16.36
CA LEU A 34 -3.52 -2.62 -16.31
C LEU A 34 -2.55 -1.93 -17.25
N PRO A 35 -2.98 -1.54 -18.45
CA PRO A 35 -2.25 -0.52 -19.16
C PRO A 35 -2.43 0.78 -18.38
N TYR A 36 -1.35 1.55 -18.30
CA TYR A 36 -1.40 2.99 -18.15
C TYR A 36 -2.68 3.54 -18.77
N LEU A 37 -3.42 4.36 -18.01
CA LEU A 37 -4.42 5.33 -18.49
C LEU A 37 -4.30 5.57 -20.00
N LEU A 38 -5.00 4.78 -20.82
CA LEU A 38 -5.29 4.99 -22.23
C LEU A 38 -6.11 3.80 -22.76
N ALA A 39 -7.17 4.15 -23.48
CA ALA A 39 -8.21 3.27 -23.96
C ALA A 39 -7.72 2.24 -24.99
N ASP A 40 -8.16 0.99 -24.87
CA ASP A 40 -8.68 0.21 -26.01
C ASP A 40 -9.57 -0.95 -25.50
N TYR A 41 -10.57 -1.31 -26.28
CA TYR A 41 -11.76 -2.09 -25.97
C TYR A 41 -11.53 -3.62 -25.90
N ALA A 42 -10.28 -4.08 -25.76
CA ALA A 42 -9.89 -5.47 -26.04
C ALA A 42 -9.52 -6.35 -24.83
N THR A 43 -9.66 -5.88 -23.58
CA THR A 43 -9.25 -6.64 -22.37
C THR A 43 -10.40 -6.89 -21.41
N ARG A 44 -11.48 -7.50 -21.90
CA ARG A 44 -12.65 -7.88 -21.07
C ARG A 44 -12.41 -9.12 -20.19
N ASP A 45 -11.30 -9.83 -20.35
CA ASP A 45 -11.00 -11.05 -19.60
C ASP A 45 -9.85 -10.91 -18.58
N CYS A 46 -9.25 -9.72 -18.42
CA CYS A 46 -8.29 -9.47 -17.34
C CYS A 46 -9.04 -8.91 -16.11
N LEU A 47 -9.61 -9.81 -15.30
CA LEU A 47 -10.23 -9.49 -14.01
C LEU A 47 -9.18 -9.00 -13.01
N LEU A 48 -8.95 -7.71 -13.04
CA LEU A 48 -7.94 -7.06 -12.24
C LEU A 48 -8.47 -6.78 -10.85
N ALA A 49 -8.10 -7.63 -9.90
CA ALA A 49 -8.35 -7.42 -8.49
C ALA A 49 -7.45 -6.27 -8.00
N ILE A 50 -7.83 -5.03 -8.30
CA ILE A 50 -7.30 -3.87 -7.58
C ILE A 50 -7.87 -4.00 -6.18
N PHE A 51 -7.02 -4.27 -5.21
CA PHE A 51 -7.44 -4.20 -3.83
C PHE A 51 -7.21 -2.79 -3.31
N PHE A 52 -8.16 -2.24 -2.58
CA PHE A 52 -7.88 -1.04 -1.81
C PHE A 52 -7.83 -1.39 -0.33
N ALA A 53 -6.85 -0.80 0.35
CA ALA A 53 -6.73 -0.87 1.79
C ALA A 53 -7.31 0.42 2.37
N THR A 54 -8.32 0.33 3.24
CA THR A 54 -8.80 1.50 4.00
C THR A 54 -8.44 1.44 5.46
N GLY A 55 -8.06 2.58 6.03
CA GLY A 55 -8.10 2.79 7.47
C GLY A 55 -9.50 3.19 7.92
N THR A 56 -10.12 2.43 8.82
CA THR A 56 -11.31 2.86 9.57
C THR A 56 -11.10 2.62 11.05
N GLY A 57 -11.12 3.67 11.86
CA GLY A 57 -10.67 3.58 13.26
C GLY A 57 -9.30 2.91 13.33
N SER A 58 -9.18 1.83 14.11
CA SER A 58 -7.95 1.07 14.32
C SER A 58 -7.72 -0.11 13.37
N GLN A 59 -8.54 -0.22 12.32
CA GLN A 59 -8.56 -1.37 11.42
C GLN A 59 -8.07 -1.01 10.02
N LEU A 60 -7.44 -1.99 9.38
CA LEU A 60 -7.14 -2.01 7.95
C LEU A 60 -8.12 -2.96 7.27
N LEU A 61 -8.85 -2.49 6.26
CA LEU A 61 -9.81 -3.29 5.51
C LEU A 61 -9.31 -3.49 4.09
N LEU A 62 -9.38 -4.71 3.58
CA LEU A 62 -9.06 -5.07 2.21
C LEU A 62 -10.36 -5.32 1.43
N TYR A 63 -10.51 -4.66 0.30
CA TYR A 63 -11.68 -4.78 -0.57
C TYR A 63 -11.29 -5.20 -1.97
N ASP A 64 -12.16 -5.95 -2.63
CA ASP A 64 -12.15 -6.11 -4.07
C ASP A 64 -12.82 -4.87 -4.71
N LEU A 65 -12.08 -4.11 -5.50
CA LEU A 65 -12.60 -2.90 -6.14
C LEU A 65 -13.63 -3.20 -7.24
N VAL A 66 -13.56 -4.37 -7.88
CA VAL A 66 -14.47 -4.75 -8.97
C VAL A 66 -15.85 -5.07 -8.39
N THR A 67 -15.89 -5.86 -7.33
CA THR A 67 -17.16 -6.27 -6.70
C THR A 67 -17.62 -5.31 -5.60
N GLY A 68 -16.72 -4.47 -5.08
CA GLY A 68 -16.96 -3.62 -3.91
C GLY A 68 -17.07 -4.41 -2.60
N VAL A 69 -16.80 -5.71 -2.62
CA VAL A 69 -16.96 -6.60 -1.45
C VAL A 69 -15.71 -6.52 -0.57
N MET A 70 -15.92 -6.41 0.74
CA MET A 70 -14.83 -6.52 1.72
C MET A 70 -14.35 -7.98 1.76
N ILE A 71 -13.05 -8.18 1.56
CA ILE A 71 -12.41 -9.48 1.59
C ILE A 71 -12.00 -9.85 3.01
N ARG A 72 -11.37 -8.90 3.71
CA ARG A 72 -10.85 -9.13 5.07
C ARG A 72 -10.64 -7.82 5.83
N SER A 73 -10.74 -7.89 7.15
CA SER A 73 -10.42 -6.81 8.09
C SER A 73 -9.30 -7.24 9.03
N PHE A 74 -8.42 -6.30 9.37
CA PHE A 74 -7.29 -6.53 10.28
C PHE A 74 -7.24 -5.45 11.35
N GLN A 75 -7.21 -5.84 12.62
CA GLN A 75 -6.90 -4.92 13.72
C GLN A 75 -5.40 -4.61 13.70
N VAL A 76 -5.02 -3.40 13.29
CA VAL A 76 -3.62 -2.98 13.14
C VAL A 76 -3.14 -2.15 14.33
N PHE A 77 -4.05 -1.49 15.04
CA PHE A 77 -3.77 -0.78 16.29
C PHE A 77 -4.80 -1.10 17.37
N GLU A 78 -4.50 -0.73 18.62
CA GLU A 78 -5.47 -0.74 19.72
C GLU A 78 -5.87 0.69 20.05
N GLY A 79 -7.11 1.06 19.72
CA GLY A 79 -7.69 2.37 20.02
C GLY A 79 -7.07 3.57 19.29
N ILE A 80 -6.16 3.35 18.34
CA ILE A 80 -5.50 4.41 17.56
C ILE A 80 -6.08 4.42 16.15
N ARG A 81 -6.46 5.60 15.67
CA ARG A 81 -6.97 5.75 14.32
C ARG A 81 -5.86 5.65 13.28
N VAL A 82 -6.02 4.76 12.30
CA VAL A 82 -5.21 4.70 11.09
C VAL A 82 -5.51 5.93 10.26
N HIS A 83 -4.52 6.77 9.97
CA HIS A 83 -4.70 7.94 9.09
C HIS A 83 -3.73 7.94 7.91
N GLY A 84 -2.87 6.93 7.79
CA GLY A 84 -2.03 6.76 6.62
C GLY A 84 -1.58 5.33 6.39
N ILE A 85 -1.46 5.00 5.10
CA ILE A 85 -1.04 3.70 4.59
C ILE A 85 -0.07 3.99 3.44
N SER A 86 1.13 3.41 3.52
CA SER A 86 2.15 3.53 2.48
C SER A 86 2.58 2.14 2.02
N LEU A 87 2.79 1.98 0.73
CA LEU A 87 3.26 0.73 0.13
C LEU A 87 4.72 0.85 -0.25
N GLU A 88 5.45 -0.24 -0.05
CA GLU A 88 6.72 -0.42 -0.74
C GLU A 88 6.46 -0.55 -2.25
N LYS A 89 7.25 0.15 -3.07
CA LYS A 89 7.12 0.04 -4.53
C LYS A 89 7.38 -1.41 -4.94
N PHE A 90 6.46 -1.99 -5.69
CA PHE A 90 6.62 -3.31 -6.28
C PHE A 90 7.86 -3.35 -7.17
N HIS A 91 8.79 -4.26 -6.87
CA HIS A 91 9.72 -4.74 -7.88
C HIS A 91 9.10 -6.00 -8.51
N GLN A 92 8.86 -5.93 -9.82
CA GLN A 92 8.37 -7.04 -10.65
C GLN A 92 9.33 -8.23 -10.60
N GLN A 93 9.16 -9.12 -9.64
CA GLN A 93 9.78 -10.44 -9.65
C GLN A 93 8.85 -11.46 -9.01
N SER A 94 7.78 -11.81 -9.72
CA SER A 94 7.27 -13.18 -9.64
C SER A 94 6.22 -13.44 -10.72
N SER A 95 6.44 -14.51 -11.47
CA SER A 95 5.43 -15.20 -12.27
C SER A 95 4.46 -16.02 -11.39
N SER A 96 4.45 -15.79 -10.07
CA SER A 96 3.64 -16.56 -9.13
C SER A 96 2.26 -15.93 -8.99
N SER A 97 1.29 -16.78 -8.64
CA SER A 97 -0.09 -16.38 -8.35
C SER A 97 -0.26 -15.78 -6.95
N ALA A 98 0.83 -15.35 -6.31
CA ALA A 98 0.85 -14.84 -4.95
C ALA A 98 1.48 -13.44 -4.90
N LEU A 99 0.74 -12.49 -4.35
CA LEU A 99 1.19 -11.13 -4.09
C LEU A 99 1.72 -11.03 -2.67
N ALA A 100 2.97 -10.58 -2.51
CA ALA A 100 3.51 -10.19 -1.21
C ALA A 100 4.00 -8.74 -1.29
N VAL A 101 3.50 -7.87 -0.41
CA VAL A 101 3.87 -6.45 -0.37
C VAL A 101 4.12 -5.99 1.05
N LYS A 102 5.16 -5.18 1.27
CA LYS A 102 5.34 -4.50 2.54
C LYS A 102 4.49 -3.25 2.57
N ILE A 103 3.79 -3.08 3.68
CA ILE A 103 2.93 -1.93 3.92
C ILE A 103 3.34 -1.29 5.24
N ALA A 104 3.44 0.03 5.27
CA ALA A 104 3.56 0.81 6.49
C ALA A 104 2.18 1.40 6.81
N VAL A 105 1.70 1.15 8.02
CA VAL A 105 0.44 1.69 8.54
C VAL A 105 0.78 2.59 9.72
N PHE A 106 0.22 3.79 9.72
CA PHE A 106 0.52 4.78 10.74
C PHE A 106 -0.71 5.53 11.21
N GLY A 107 -0.63 5.90 12.48
CA GLY A 107 -1.74 6.39 13.28
C GLY A 107 -1.23 7.15 14.49
N GLU A 108 -1.65 8.40 14.68
CA GLU A 108 -1.21 9.27 15.76
C GLU A 108 0.32 9.24 15.89
N ARG A 109 0.87 8.61 16.94
CA ARG A 109 2.30 8.56 17.24
C ARG A 109 2.93 7.19 16.97
N LYS A 110 2.26 6.32 16.19
CA LYS A 110 2.69 4.95 15.93
C LYS A 110 2.84 4.68 14.44
N VAL A 111 3.84 3.86 14.13
CA VAL A 111 4.08 3.29 12.81
C VAL A 111 4.29 1.79 13.00
N LYS A 112 3.58 0.99 12.21
CA LYS A 112 3.79 -0.45 12.08
C LYS A 112 4.02 -0.78 10.62
N MET A 113 4.88 -1.76 10.37
CA MET A 113 5.11 -2.33 9.06
C MET A 113 4.64 -3.77 9.04
N PHE A 114 3.96 -4.16 7.97
CA PHE A 114 3.43 -5.49 7.77
C PHE A 114 3.83 -6.03 6.39
N CYS A 115 3.80 -7.35 6.24
CA CYS A 115 3.75 -8.03 4.96
C CYS A 115 2.30 -8.42 4.71
N LEU A 116 1.68 -7.83 3.68
CA LEU A 116 0.39 -8.27 3.16
C LEU A 116 0.65 -9.34 2.11
N ARG A 117 0.10 -10.53 2.33
CA ARG A 117 0.13 -11.65 1.40
C ARG A 117 -1.27 -11.91 0.86
N VAL A 118 -1.41 -11.99 -0.45
CA VAL A 118 -2.66 -12.33 -1.14
C VAL A 118 -2.35 -13.45 -2.11
N GLU A 119 -2.95 -14.61 -1.89
CA GLU A 119 -2.87 -15.72 -2.82
C GLU A 119 -4.09 -15.71 -3.72
N ILE A 120 -3.84 -15.82 -5.02
CA ILE A 120 -4.85 -15.87 -6.06
C ILE A 120 -4.74 -17.24 -6.72
N VAL A 121 -5.87 -17.91 -6.88
CA VAL A 121 -5.96 -19.20 -7.56
C VAL A 121 -6.90 -19.05 -8.75
N ASN A 122 -6.53 -19.67 -9.87
CA ASN A 122 -7.41 -19.77 -11.02
C ASN A 122 -8.32 -21.00 -10.83
N ASN A 123 -9.63 -20.77 -10.79
CA ASN A 123 -10.59 -21.86 -10.76
C ASN A 123 -10.73 -22.53 -12.14
N SER A 124 -11.44 -23.66 -12.21
CA SER A 124 -11.72 -24.43 -13.44
C SER A 124 -12.38 -23.62 -14.57
N GLN A 125 -12.88 -22.42 -14.28
CA GLN A 125 -13.44 -21.46 -15.25
C GLN A 125 -12.46 -20.33 -15.64
N ASN A 126 -11.17 -20.44 -15.33
CA ASN A 126 -10.12 -19.42 -15.55
C ASN A 126 -10.43 -18.05 -14.92
N LYS A 127 -11.26 -18.01 -13.87
CA LYS A 127 -11.51 -16.79 -13.10
C LYS A 127 -10.55 -16.74 -11.91
N PRO A 128 -9.75 -15.67 -11.77
CA PRO A 128 -8.90 -15.49 -10.61
C PRO A 128 -9.77 -15.24 -9.38
N GLN A 129 -9.53 -16.01 -8.32
CA GLN A 129 -10.19 -15.83 -7.02
C GLN A 129 -9.15 -15.76 -5.91
N VAL A 130 -9.36 -14.87 -4.94
CA VAL A 130 -8.53 -14.81 -3.74
C VAL A 130 -8.78 -16.05 -2.88
N SER A 131 -7.76 -16.88 -2.68
CA SER A 131 -7.82 -18.06 -1.83
C SER A 131 -7.45 -17.74 -0.38
N MET A 132 -6.45 -16.86 -0.19
CA MET A 132 -5.90 -16.53 1.12
C MET A 132 -5.45 -15.08 1.18
N VAL A 133 -5.66 -14.44 2.33
CA VAL A 133 -5.18 -13.08 2.61
C VAL A 133 -4.62 -13.02 4.02
N ASP A 134 -3.32 -12.77 4.17
CA ASP A 134 -2.69 -12.65 5.48
C ASP A 134 -1.97 -11.32 5.64
N LEU A 135 -1.95 -10.83 6.88
CA LEU A 135 -1.24 -9.63 7.27
C LEU A 135 -0.30 -9.94 8.43
N ILE A 136 1.00 -10.00 8.13
CA ILE A 136 2.04 -10.40 9.07
C ILE A 136 2.77 -9.17 9.57
N LEU A 137 2.79 -8.93 10.89
CA LEU A 137 3.55 -7.83 11.47
C LEU A 137 5.05 -8.08 11.30
N LEU A 138 5.75 -7.15 10.65
CA LEU A 138 7.20 -7.20 10.46
C LEU A 138 7.93 -6.32 11.47
N LEU A 139 7.42 -5.11 11.70
CA LEU A 139 8.05 -4.11 12.58
C LEU A 139 6.98 -3.28 13.27
N SER A 140 7.17 -3.01 14.55
CA SER A 140 6.39 -2.00 15.28
C SER A 140 7.36 -1.01 15.90
N LEU A 141 7.32 0.24 15.46
CA LEU A 141 8.20 1.25 16.04
C LEU A 141 7.73 1.62 17.45
N PRO A 142 8.66 2.02 18.34
CA PRO A 142 8.30 2.68 19.59
C PRO A 142 7.41 3.90 19.31
N LYS A 143 6.62 4.26 20.32
CA LYS A 143 5.76 5.44 20.25
C LYS A 143 6.63 6.69 20.04
N LEU A 144 6.33 7.44 18.99
CA LEU A 144 7.00 8.69 18.66
C LEU A 144 6.50 9.81 19.59
N ASN A 145 7.26 10.91 19.69
CA ASN A 145 6.89 12.03 20.56
C ASN A 145 5.74 12.85 19.96
N HIS A 146 5.72 12.97 18.63
CA HIS A 146 4.81 13.81 17.86
C HIS A 146 3.98 12.96 16.91
N TRP A 147 2.83 13.49 16.47
CA TRP A 147 1.99 12.79 15.52
C TRP A 147 2.75 12.58 14.21
N VAL A 148 2.71 11.37 13.69
CA VAL A 148 3.13 10.99 12.35
C VAL A 148 2.17 11.64 11.37
N LEU A 149 2.70 12.23 10.32
CA LEU A 149 1.92 12.83 9.24
C LEU A 149 2.09 12.04 7.94
N ASP A 150 3.29 11.50 7.71
CA ASP A 150 3.59 10.70 6.52
C ASP A 150 4.71 9.68 6.81
N VAL A 151 4.69 8.57 6.07
CA VAL A 151 5.71 7.52 6.11
C VAL A 151 6.03 7.07 4.70
N ARG A 152 7.30 6.94 4.36
CA ARG A 152 7.73 6.53 3.01
C ARG A 152 8.86 5.52 3.05
N PHE A 153 8.78 4.51 2.20
CA PHE A 153 9.88 3.58 1.96
C PHE A 153 10.98 4.26 1.14
N LEU A 154 12.23 4.13 1.60
CA LEU A 154 13.42 4.63 0.93
C LEU A 154 14.37 3.48 0.58
N LYS A 155 14.98 3.56 -0.61
CA LYS A 155 16.04 2.66 -1.06
C LYS A 155 17.40 3.27 -0.74
N ASP A 156 18.38 2.41 -0.50
CA ASP A 156 19.77 2.85 -0.50
C ASP A 156 20.20 3.10 -1.96
N SER A 157 20.82 4.25 -2.22
CA SER A 157 21.31 4.62 -3.55
C SER A 157 22.61 3.92 -3.94
N VAL A 158 23.28 3.25 -2.99
CA VAL A 158 24.60 2.63 -3.19
C VAL A 158 24.47 1.19 -3.70
N SER A 159 23.35 0.49 -3.45
CA SER A 159 23.10 -0.83 -4.04
C SER A 159 22.41 -0.69 -5.39
N SER A 160 23.19 -0.87 -6.46
CA SER A 160 22.72 -0.93 -7.86
C SER A 160 22.02 -2.24 -8.23
N SER A 161 21.77 -3.11 -7.25
CA SER A 161 21.08 -4.39 -7.39
C SER A 161 19.61 -4.27 -6.96
N HIS A 162 18.82 -5.29 -7.30
CA HIS A 162 17.38 -5.45 -7.08
C HIS A 162 16.90 -5.45 -5.60
N GLU A 163 17.50 -4.63 -4.73
CA GLU A 163 17.29 -4.71 -3.28
C GLU A 163 16.00 -4.02 -2.82
N GLU A 164 15.41 -4.62 -1.78
CA GLU A 164 14.26 -4.11 -1.04
C GLU A 164 14.59 -2.77 -0.37
N SER A 165 13.56 -1.99 -0.07
CA SER A 165 13.72 -0.74 0.68
C SER A 165 14.34 -1.04 2.03
N GLN A 166 15.44 -0.39 2.33
CA GLN A 166 16.20 -0.60 3.56
C GLN A 166 15.76 0.34 4.68
N TYR A 167 15.02 1.41 4.35
CA TYR A 167 14.65 2.42 5.33
C TYR A 167 13.19 2.89 5.23
N LEU A 168 12.66 3.37 6.35
CA LEU A 168 11.43 4.14 6.44
C LEU A 168 11.75 5.59 6.81
N ALA A 169 11.37 6.54 5.96
CA ALA A 169 11.29 7.95 6.31
C ALA A 169 9.96 8.22 7.01
N ILE A 170 9.98 9.01 8.09
CA ILE A 170 8.81 9.34 8.89
C ILE A 170 8.78 10.84 9.09
N GLY A 171 7.72 11.50 8.64
CA GLY A 171 7.45 12.92 8.87
C GLY A 171 6.51 13.10 10.05
N CYS A 172 6.85 14.01 10.96
CA CYS A 172 6.09 14.29 12.17
C CYS A 172 5.56 15.73 12.20
N SER A 173 4.55 15.97 13.05
CA SER A 173 3.86 17.26 13.24
C SER A 173 4.72 18.37 13.85
N ASP A 174 5.87 18.05 14.42
CA ASP A 174 6.87 19.02 14.87
C ASP A 174 7.86 19.43 13.76
N ASN A 175 7.53 19.11 12.51
CA ASN A 175 8.40 19.24 11.33
C ASN A 175 9.69 18.40 11.42
N SER A 176 9.79 17.47 12.36
CA SER A 176 10.92 16.53 12.41
C SER A 176 10.76 15.45 11.36
N ARG A 177 11.91 14.93 10.93
CA ARG A 177 12.00 13.77 10.05
C ARG A 177 12.83 12.70 10.75
N SER A 178 12.40 11.45 10.67
CA SER A 178 13.12 10.32 11.26
C SER A 178 13.33 9.26 10.20
N VAL A 179 14.44 8.54 10.28
CA VAL A 179 14.74 7.41 9.39
C VAL A 179 14.92 6.17 10.25
N CYS A 180 14.25 5.08 9.88
CA CYS A 180 14.38 3.79 10.55
C CYS A 180 14.92 2.73 9.60
N CYS A 181 15.97 2.02 10.04
CA CYS A 181 16.49 0.83 9.34
C CYS A 181 15.49 -0.33 9.46
N ILE A 182 15.02 -0.86 8.32
CA ILE A 182 14.07 -1.97 8.25
C ILE A 182 14.69 -3.30 8.72
N PRO A 183 15.87 -3.75 8.22
CA PRO A 183 16.49 -5.02 8.65
C PRO A 183 16.79 -5.07 10.15
N CYS A 184 17.19 -3.94 10.71
CA CYS A 184 17.66 -3.84 12.07
C CYS A 184 16.49 -3.82 13.07
N GLY A 185 15.42 -3.07 12.77
CA GLY A 185 14.32 -2.79 13.70
C GLY A 185 14.71 -2.05 14.99
N CYS A 186 16.01 -1.89 15.27
CA CYS A 186 16.56 -1.46 16.56
C CYS A 186 17.07 -0.01 16.60
N GLY A 187 16.69 0.84 15.64
CA GLY A 187 17.05 2.26 15.69
C GLY A 187 16.17 3.14 14.83
N VAL A 188 15.50 4.11 15.46
CA VAL A 188 14.96 5.29 14.77
C VAL A 188 16.00 6.39 14.90
N MET A 189 16.79 6.62 13.85
CA MET A 189 17.68 7.78 13.80
C MET A 189 16.84 9.01 13.50
N LYS A 190 16.73 9.93 14.47
CA LYS A 190 16.11 11.23 14.25
C LYS A 190 17.10 12.12 13.50
N LEU A 191 16.77 12.45 12.25
CA LEU A 191 17.50 13.44 11.48
C LEU A 191 16.71 14.75 11.51
N LYS A 192 17.10 15.69 12.38
CA LYS A 192 16.53 17.04 12.36
C LYS A 192 17.13 17.82 11.19
N LEU A 193 16.71 17.50 9.96
CA LEU A 193 17.09 18.24 8.77
C LEU A 193 16.25 19.53 8.68
N SER A 194 16.93 20.68 8.59
CA SER A 194 16.28 21.93 8.19
C SER A 194 15.78 21.81 6.75
N VAL A 195 14.69 22.52 6.45
CA VAL A 195 13.90 22.44 5.20
C VAL A 195 14.74 22.51 3.92
N LEU A 196 15.92 23.15 3.98
CA LEU A 196 16.80 23.41 2.83
C LEU A 196 17.55 22.19 2.28
N HIS A 197 17.67 21.09 3.01
CA HIS A 197 18.47 19.93 2.55
C HIS A 197 17.66 18.78 1.92
N LEU A 198 16.32 18.89 1.83
CA LEU A 198 15.49 17.77 1.37
C LEU A 198 14.95 17.90 -0.06
N GLU A 199 15.17 19.03 -0.75
CA GLU A 199 14.90 19.08 -2.20
C GLU A 199 15.74 18.05 -2.97
N LEU A 200 16.90 17.66 -2.43
CA LEU A 200 17.76 16.61 -3.00
C LEU A 200 17.25 15.17 -2.80
N PHE A 201 16.31 14.93 -1.88
CA PHE A 201 15.82 13.56 -1.58
C PHE A 201 14.39 13.28 -2.07
N ILE A 202 13.60 14.33 -2.36
CA ILE A 202 12.21 14.21 -2.86
C ILE A 202 12.15 14.27 -4.40
N MET A 203 13.17 14.81 -5.08
CA MET A 203 13.20 15.03 -6.54
C MET A 203 13.93 13.94 -7.37
N ARG A 204 14.12 12.72 -6.86
CA ARG A 204 14.65 11.58 -7.65
C ARG A 204 13.80 10.33 -7.49
#